data_AF-A0A158DZ98-F1
#
_entry.id   AF-A0A158DZ98-F1
#
_cell.length_a   1.000
_cell.length_b   1.000
_cell.length_c   1.000
_cell.angle_alpha   90.00
_cell.angle_beta   90.00
_cell.angle_gamma   90.00
#
_symmetry.space_group_name_H-M   'P 1'
#
loop_
_entity.id
_entity.type
_entity.pdbx_description
1 polymer ?
#
loop_
_entity_poly.entity_id
_entity_poly.type
_entity_poly.pdbx_seq_one_letter_code
_entity_poly.pdbx_strand_id
1 'polypeptide(L)'
;MVCQWRLSQYPAISARIAFVPRAIVAATLRLNYSTQFASRPHIVMADKNQYQAFLRAKVVGAIAEARAAKSLKHQGVKGTVLEILIAKLFRPLLPSDIGIGSGQVIDQMGGNMSTQIDIVLYDKSILPPALYDESTGIFPIEAVLYAIEVKTTLTAKDLAVAHDSAAALGSFGYLPGLENSDGTPQHHTIQRVRNVVFALTSDLSGKALKECQRYEKIYKRKKQSPALAALCVVGREYSWDQGEHWIVYPGTENFDEVLSFIGGVTNSYKDIARSRHYPKLGNYLIPSSSSLSLGPRTSPLNRVVVTCTTCGRTARFRPKLTSDSLTVKGFISTDTPCSRCGGEMISESGEYKFISGELINGDPFELKDRDTAPEPDLRISTLAGVPGRQGTSK
;
A
#
# COMPACT_ATOMS: atom_id res chain seq x y z
N MET A 1 28.69 21.91 27.21
CA MET A 1 28.39 22.78 28.37
C MET A 1 27.31 23.78 27.94
N VAL A 2 26.13 23.69 28.55
CA VAL A 2 25.12 24.77 28.81
C VAL A 2 24.90 25.82 27.71
N CYS A 3 23.83 25.74 26.91
CA CYS A 3 22.51 26.37 27.12
C CYS A 3 22.52 27.91 27.07
N GLN A 4 21.83 28.52 26.08
CA GLN A 4 20.83 29.59 26.29
C GLN A 4 20.28 30.13 24.96
N TRP A 5 18.97 29.95 24.76
CA TRP A 5 18.14 30.73 23.84
C TRP A 5 17.54 31.91 24.61
N ARG A 6 17.59 33.12 24.03
CA ARG A 6 16.97 34.34 24.57
C ARG A 6 15.74 34.71 23.75
N LEU A 7 14.62 34.90 24.46
CA LEU A 7 13.30 35.34 23.99
C LEU A 7 13.28 36.85 23.69
N SER A 8 12.49 37.26 22.69
CA SER A 8 12.11 38.66 22.43
C SER A 8 10.60 38.91 22.64
N GLN A 9 10.31 39.69 23.69
CA GLN A 9 9.35 40.82 23.80
C GLN A 9 7.87 40.71 23.30
N TYR A 10 6.96 40.51 24.27
CA TYR A 10 5.73 41.25 24.69
C TYR A 10 5.03 42.29 23.76
N PRO A 11 3.68 42.53 23.86
CA PRO A 11 3.00 42.87 25.12
C PRO A 11 1.58 42.31 25.40
N ALA A 12 1.21 42.51 26.67
CA ALA A 12 0.03 42.03 27.39
C ALA A 12 -1.25 42.85 27.14
N ILE A 13 -2.41 42.18 27.18
CA ILE A 13 -3.71 42.80 27.43
C ILE A 13 -4.47 41.99 28.50
N SER A 14 -4.99 42.74 29.47
CA SER A 14 -5.64 42.37 30.73
C SER A 14 -6.95 41.58 30.56
N ALA A 15 -7.12 40.50 31.33
CA ALA A 15 -8.40 39.80 31.52
C ALA A 15 -8.98 40.15 32.90
N ARG A 16 -10.14 40.83 32.92
CA ARG A 16 -10.93 41.07 34.12
C ARG A 16 -11.72 39.81 34.48
N ILE A 17 -11.49 39.30 35.67
CA ILE A 17 -12.27 38.23 36.32
C ILE A 17 -13.46 38.89 37.02
N ALA A 18 -14.69 38.55 36.62
CA ALA A 18 -15.91 38.93 37.33
C ALA A 18 -16.40 37.76 38.19
N PHE A 19 -16.44 37.99 39.49
CA PHE A 19 -16.93 37.11 40.54
C PHE A 19 -18.44 37.33 40.70
N VAL A 20 -19.27 36.28 40.73
CA VAL A 20 -20.70 36.38 41.06
C VAL A 20 -21.02 35.44 42.24
N PRO A 21 -21.68 35.91 43.32
CA PRO A 21 -21.86 35.14 44.56
C PRO A 21 -23.12 34.25 44.57
N ARG A 22 -23.08 33.21 45.43
CA ARG A 22 -24.19 32.29 45.77
C ARG A 22 -25.20 32.92 46.72
N ALA A 23 -26.51 32.82 46.42
CA ALA A 23 -27.57 32.50 47.40
C ALA A 23 -28.96 32.25 46.74
N ILE A 24 -29.51 31.05 47.00
CA ILE A 24 -30.88 30.72 47.44
C ILE A 24 -32.08 31.33 46.68
N VAL A 25 -32.83 30.47 45.95
CA VAL A 25 -34.30 30.29 46.13
C VAL A 25 -34.65 28.84 45.82
N ALA A 26 -35.30 28.18 46.77
CA ALA A 26 -35.93 26.87 46.63
C ALA A 26 -37.27 27.00 45.89
N ALA A 27 -37.53 26.17 44.88
CA ALA A 27 -38.87 25.92 44.37
C ALA A 27 -39.02 24.45 43.99
N THR A 28 -39.94 23.82 44.70
CA THR A 28 -40.34 22.41 44.71
C THR A 28 -40.93 22.00 43.36
N LEU A 29 -40.44 20.91 42.77
CA LEU A 29 -41.21 20.06 41.87
C LEU A 29 -40.71 18.61 42.03
N ARG A 30 -41.34 17.89 42.96
CA ARG A 30 -41.34 16.43 42.99
C ARG A 30 -42.16 15.96 41.79
N LEU A 31 -41.51 15.40 40.78
CA LEU A 31 -42.15 14.50 39.81
C LEU A 31 -41.21 13.32 39.57
N ASN A 32 -41.54 12.20 40.21
CA ASN A 32 -41.36 10.81 39.78
C ASN A 32 -40.15 10.50 38.89
N TYR A 33 -39.02 10.14 39.52
CA TYR A 33 -38.03 9.28 38.90
C TYR A 33 -38.60 7.86 38.79
N SER A 34 -39.39 7.63 37.73
CA SER A 34 -39.58 6.29 37.20
C SER A 34 -38.39 5.98 36.29
N THR A 35 -37.63 4.96 36.66
CA THR A 35 -36.55 4.39 35.88
C THR A 35 -37.12 3.78 34.59
N GLN A 36 -37.26 4.58 33.55
CA GLN A 36 -37.32 4.08 32.18
C GLN A 36 -35.91 4.10 31.61
N PHE A 37 -35.32 2.92 31.48
CA PHE A 37 -34.21 2.67 30.56
C PHE A 37 -34.70 3.01 29.14
N ALA A 38 -34.59 4.28 28.74
CA ALA A 38 -34.79 4.69 27.37
C ALA A 38 -33.68 4.06 26.52
N SER A 39 -34.01 3.01 25.78
CA SER A 39 -33.18 2.52 24.67
C SER A 39 -32.91 3.70 23.74
N ARG A 40 -31.62 4.04 23.57
CA ARG A 40 -31.20 5.07 22.59
C ARG A 40 -31.78 4.71 21.22
N PRO A 41 -32.31 5.69 20.45
CA PRO A 41 -32.88 5.43 19.14
C PRO A 41 -31.86 4.74 18.24
N HIS A 42 -32.31 3.69 17.56
CA HIS A 42 -31.51 3.01 16.54
C HIS A 42 -31.17 4.01 15.43
N ILE A 43 -29.88 4.15 15.09
CA ILE A 43 -29.44 5.08 14.06
C ILE A 43 -29.84 4.50 12.71
N VAL A 44 -30.79 5.14 12.04
CA VAL A 44 -31.18 4.86 10.65
C VAL A 44 -30.75 6.05 9.80
N MET A 45 -29.97 5.79 8.76
CA MET A 45 -29.54 6.81 7.82
C MET A 45 -30.37 6.76 6.55
N ALA A 46 -30.76 7.93 6.03
CA ALA A 46 -31.43 8.03 4.74
C ALA A 46 -30.46 7.73 3.58
N ASP A 47 -30.97 7.09 2.53
CA ASP A 47 -30.26 6.96 1.26
C ASP A 47 -30.06 8.31 0.59
N LYS A 48 -28.84 8.58 0.12
CA LYS A 48 -28.53 9.76 -0.70
C LYS A 48 -28.65 9.48 -2.19
N ASN A 49 -28.53 8.22 -2.61
CA ASN A 49 -28.61 7.82 -4.02
C ASN A 49 -29.00 6.34 -4.15
N GLN A 50 -29.36 5.94 -5.38
CA GLN A 50 -29.78 4.57 -5.71
C GLN A 50 -28.68 3.52 -5.47
N TYR A 51 -27.41 3.93 -5.59
CA TYR A 51 -26.26 3.05 -5.34
C TYR A 51 -26.21 2.64 -3.86
N GLN A 52 -26.37 3.59 -2.94
CA GLN A 52 -26.46 3.31 -1.50
C GLN A 52 -27.62 2.37 -1.16
N ALA A 53 -28.81 2.62 -1.72
CA ALA A 53 -29.99 1.80 -1.48
C ALA A 53 -29.75 0.34 -1.90
N PHE A 54 -29.24 0.14 -3.13
CA PHE A 54 -28.97 -1.18 -3.68
C PHE A 54 -27.88 -1.93 -2.89
N LEU A 55 -26.78 -1.25 -2.55
CA LEU A 55 -25.70 -1.87 -1.80
C LEU A 55 -26.11 -2.22 -0.38
N ARG A 56 -26.87 -1.34 0.28
CA ARG A 56 -27.43 -1.62 1.61
C ARG A 56 -28.31 -2.86 1.59
N ALA A 57 -29.19 -2.99 0.61
CA ALA A 57 -30.04 -4.18 0.49
C ALA A 57 -29.20 -5.47 0.34
N LYS A 58 -28.12 -5.43 -0.46
CA LYS A 58 -27.16 -6.56 -0.57
C LYS A 58 -26.47 -6.88 0.75
N VAL A 59 -25.97 -5.87 1.46
CA VAL A 59 -25.33 -6.06 2.77
C VAL A 59 -26.29 -6.67 3.76
N VAL A 60 -27.50 -6.12 3.90
CA VAL A 60 -28.52 -6.63 4.82
C VAL A 60 -28.83 -8.10 4.53
N GLY A 61 -29.04 -8.46 3.25
CA GLY A 61 -29.27 -9.84 2.84
C GLY A 61 -28.10 -10.77 3.17
N ALA A 62 -26.87 -10.38 2.81
CA ALA A 62 -25.67 -11.18 3.06
C ALA A 62 -25.43 -11.40 4.57
N ILE A 63 -25.63 -10.37 5.39
CA ILE A 63 -25.50 -10.47 6.85
C ILE A 63 -26.59 -11.35 7.46
N ALA A 64 -27.83 -11.24 7.01
CA ALA A 64 -28.93 -12.09 7.48
C ALA A 64 -28.64 -13.57 7.19
N GLU A 65 -28.18 -13.88 5.99
CA GLU A 65 -27.81 -15.24 5.58
C GLU A 65 -26.61 -15.77 6.36
N ALA A 66 -25.55 -14.97 6.54
CA ALA A 66 -24.38 -15.34 7.32
C ALA A 66 -24.74 -15.62 8.81
N ARG A 67 -25.68 -14.86 9.38
CA ARG A 67 -26.19 -15.10 10.74
C ARG A 67 -27.04 -16.38 10.82
N ALA A 68 -27.85 -16.65 9.80
CA ALA A 68 -28.61 -17.90 9.72
C ALA A 68 -27.66 -19.11 9.61
N ALA A 69 -26.65 -19.04 8.74
CA ALA A 69 -25.63 -20.08 8.59
C ALA A 69 -24.86 -20.33 9.91
N LYS A 70 -24.54 -19.27 10.66
CA LYS A 70 -23.90 -19.38 11.99
C LYS A 70 -24.70 -20.25 12.98
N SER A 71 -26.03 -20.30 12.85
CA SER A 71 -26.90 -21.04 13.76
C SER A 71 -26.97 -22.55 13.49
N LEU A 72 -26.50 -22.99 12.32
CA LEU A 72 -26.49 -24.41 11.94
C LEU A 72 -25.29 -25.10 12.62
N LYS A 73 -25.55 -25.93 13.63
CA LYS A 73 -24.51 -26.60 14.44
C LYS A 73 -23.87 -27.81 13.71
N HIS A 74 -23.21 -27.57 12.58
CA HIS A 74 -22.44 -28.59 11.88
C HIS A 74 -20.98 -28.16 11.66
N GLN A 75 -20.10 -29.13 11.39
CA GLN A 75 -18.74 -28.85 10.92
C GLN A 75 -18.84 -28.06 9.61
N GLY A 76 -18.08 -26.96 9.48
CA GLY A 76 -18.06 -26.14 8.24
C GLY A 76 -18.73 -24.76 8.30
N VAL A 77 -19.34 -24.36 9.42
CA VAL A 77 -20.02 -23.04 9.57
C VAL A 77 -19.14 -21.86 9.17
N LYS A 78 -17.84 -21.88 9.54
CA LYS A 78 -16.91 -20.80 9.17
C LYS A 78 -16.76 -20.71 7.65
N GLY A 79 -16.65 -21.85 6.96
CA GLY A 79 -16.54 -21.92 5.50
C GLY A 79 -17.79 -21.38 4.82
N THR A 80 -18.98 -21.81 5.25
CA THR A 80 -20.25 -21.28 4.70
C THR A 80 -20.39 -19.77 4.89
N VAL A 81 -20.07 -19.26 6.08
CA VAL A 81 -20.06 -17.81 6.33
C VAL A 81 -19.07 -17.10 5.40
N LEU A 82 -17.88 -17.66 5.22
CA LEU A 82 -16.85 -17.09 4.36
C LEU A 82 -17.30 -17.03 2.90
N GLU A 83 -17.88 -18.11 2.38
CA GLU A 83 -18.43 -18.18 1.02
C GLU A 83 -19.50 -17.11 0.80
N ILE A 84 -20.43 -16.94 1.75
CA ILE A 84 -21.46 -15.90 1.69
C ILE A 84 -20.83 -14.50 1.63
N LEU A 85 -19.87 -14.22 2.51
CA LEU A 85 -19.18 -12.92 2.53
C LEU A 85 -18.42 -12.68 1.22
N ILE A 86 -17.70 -13.66 0.70
CA ILE A 86 -16.97 -13.52 -0.57
C ILE A 86 -17.94 -13.26 -1.72
N ALA A 87 -18.94 -14.13 -1.91
CA ALA A 87 -19.82 -14.12 -3.07
C ALA A 87 -20.81 -12.94 -3.07
N LYS A 88 -21.36 -12.59 -1.89
CA LYS A 88 -22.47 -11.62 -1.78
C LYS A 88 -22.04 -10.26 -1.26
N LEU A 89 -20.92 -10.17 -0.54
CA LEU A 89 -20.42 -8.92 0.02
C LEU A 89 -19.22 -8.36 -0.75
N PHE A 90 -18.11 -9.09 -0.86
CA PHE A 90 -16.88 -8.55 -1.46
C PHE A 90 -16.91 -8.53 -2.99
N ARG A 91 -17.22 -9.67 -3.63
CA ARG A 91 -17.14 -9.80 -5.10
C ARG A 91 -17.99 -8.79 -5.88
N PRO A 92 -19.25 -8.48 -5.50
CA PRO A 92 -20.07 -7.53 -6.23
C PRO A 92 -19.58 -6.08 -6.12
N LEU A 93 -18.74 -5.78 -5.12
CA LEU A 93 -18.35 -4.42 -4.74
C LEU A 93 -16.88 -4.12 -5.06
N LEU A 94 -16.16 -5.10 -5.60
CA LEU A 94 -14.77 -4.97 -6.03
C LEU A 94 -14.67 -5.08 -7.56
N PRO A 95 -13.83 -4.26 -8.21
CA PRO A 95 -13.61 -4.35 -9.65
C PRO A 95 -12.94 -5.68 -10.06
N SER A 96 -13.02 -6.02 -11.36
CA SER A 96 -12.67 -7.36 -11.87
C SER A 96 -11.18 -7.69 -11.84
N ASP A 97 -10.34 -6.66 -11.85
CA ASP A 97 -8.88 -6.70 -11.66
C ASP A 97 -8.49 -7.19 -10.25
N ILE A 98 -9.36 -6.98 -9.26
CA ILE A 98 -9.16 -7.50 -7.91
C ILE A 98 -9.66 -8.94 -7.80
N GLY A 99 -8.72 -9.84 -7.54
CA GLY A 99 -8.97 -11.22 -7.16
C GLY A 99 -9.34 -11.34 -5.68
N ILE A 100 -10.12 -12.38 -5.39
CA ILE A 100 -10.51 -12.75 -4.02
C ILE A 100 -10.20 -14.24 -3.89
N GLY A 101 -9.46 -14.61 -2.86
CA GLY A 101 -9.10 -16.00 -2.59
C GLY A 101 -8.86 -16.24 -1.11
N SER A 102 -8.42 -17.45 -0.77
CA SER A 102 -7.98 -17.82 0.57
C SER A 102 -6.63 -18.56 0.48
N GLY A 103 -5.85 -18.61 1.54
CA GLY A 103 -4.59 -19.36 1.53
C GLY A 103 -3.42 -18.61 2.14
N GLN A 104 -2.20 -18.89 1.68
CA GLN A 104 -0.98 -18.40 2.30
C GLN A 104 -0.30 -17.34 1.45
N VAL A 105 0.35 -16.39 2.10
CA VAL A 105 1.14 -15.36 1.44
C VAL A 105 2.61 -15.70 1.63
N ILE A 106 3.41 -15.49 0.58
CA ILE A 106 4.86 -15.74 0.59
C ILE A 106 5.65 -14.52 0.14
N ASP A 107 6.86 -14.37 0.65
CA ASP A 107 7.85 -13.47 0.07
C ASP A 107 9.02 -14.24 -0.56
N GLN A 108 9.58 -13.67 -1.63
CA GLN A 108 10.79 -14.22 -2.24
C GLN A 108 12.06 -13.77 -1.53
N MET A 109 12.06 -12.56 -0.96
CA MET A 109 13.28 -11.96 -0.40
C MET A 109 13.75 -12.62 0.90
N GLY A 110 12.80 -12.99 1.78
CA GLY A 110 13.08 -13.60 3.07
C GLY A 110 12.79 -15.10 3.12
N GLY A 111 12.10 -15.64 2.11
CA GLY A 111 11.61 -17.02 2.11
C GLY A 111 10.53 -17.24 3.17
N ASN A 112 9.81 -16.19 3.57
CA ASN A 112 8.77 -16.28 4.60
C ASN A 112 7.45 -16.78 4.02
N MET A 113 6.67 -17.48 4.85
CA MET A 113 5.31 -17.93 4.53
C MET A 113 4.37 -17.63 5.69
N SER A 114 3.19 -17.09 5.38
CA SER A 114 2.19 -16.76 6.40
C SER A 114 1.41 -17.99 6.85
N THR A 115 0.68 -17.85 7.96
CA THR A 115 -0.46 -18.74 8.23
C THR A 115 -1.54 -18.56 7.16
N GLN A 116 -2.49 -19.50 7.09
CA GLN A 116 -3.65 -19.36 6.21
C GLN A 116 -4.44 -18.10 6.56
N ILE A 117 -4.77 -17.32 5.52
CA ILE A 117 -5.58 -16.10 5.55
C ILE A 117 -6.95 -16.44 4.99
N ASP A 118 -8.01 -16.04 5.71
CA ASP A 118 -9.39 -16.35 5.34
C ASP A 118 -9.81 -15.70 4.02
N ILE A 119 -9.53 -14.40 3.85
CA ILE A 119 -9.73 -13.70 2.57
C ILE A 119 -8.48 -12.89 2.21
N VAL A 120 -7.94 -13.18 1.03
CA VAL A 120 -6.87 -12.44 0.37
C VAL A 120 -7.49 -11.63 -0.75
N LEU A 121 -7.38 -10.30 -0.69
CA LEU A 121 -7.65 -9.43 -1.84
C LEU A 121 -6.32 -9.15 -2.53
N TYR A 122 -6.22 -9.52 -3.80
CA TYR A 122 -4.99 -9.37 -4.57
C TYR A 122 -5.26 -8.74 -5.93
N ASP A 123 -4.27 -8.08 -6.50
CA ASP A 123 -4.36 -7.51 -7.83
C ASP A 123 -3.87 -8.53 -8.87
N LYS A 124 -4.76 -8.94 -9.78
CA LYS A 124 -4.45 -9.91 -10.83
C LYS A 124 -3.45 -9.38 -11.86
N SER A 125 -3.25 -8.07 -11.93
CA SER A 125 -2.35 -7.42 -12.89
C SER A 125 -0.91 -7.30 -12.39
N ILE A 126 -0.65 -7.54 -11.10
CA ILE A 126 0.68 -7.39 -10.48
C ILE A 126 1.47 -8.69 -10.59
N LEU A 127 1.02 -9.75 -9.93
CA LEU A 127 1.58 -11.10 -10.04
C LEU A 127 0.48 -12.15 -9.91
N PRO A 128 0.56 -13.28 -10.64
CA PRO A 128 -0.39 -14.37 -10.52
C PRO A 128 -0.16 -15.16 -9.21
N PRO A 129 -1.22 -15.60 -8.52
CA PRO A 129 -1.11 -16.59 -7.47
C PRO A 129 -0.89 -18.00 -8.04
N ALA A 130 -0.30 -18.88 -7.22
CA ALA A 130 -0.26 -20.31 -7.48
C ALA A 130 -1.48 -20.96 -6.81
N LEU A 131 -2.54 -21.20 -7.57
CA LEU A 131 -3.80 -21.74 -7.05
C LEU A 131 -3.81 -23.29 -7.06
N TYR A 132 -4.32 -23.88 -5.99
CA TYR A 132 -4.56 -25.32 -5.87
C TYR A 132 -5.99 -25.70 -6.31
N ASP A 133 -6.94 -24.78 -6.12
CA ASP A 133 -8.32 -24.87 -6.57
C ASP A 133 -8.78 -23.53 -7.17
N GLU A 134 -10.09 -23.29 -7.33
CA GLU A 134 -10.59 -22.05 -7.95
C GLU A 134 -10.20 -20.76 -7.21
N SER A 135 -9.97 -20.81 -5.89
CA SER A 135 -9.76 -19.61 -5.07
C SER A 135 -8.75 -19.78 -3.92
N THR A 136 -8.29 -20.99 -3.67
CA THR A 136 -7.31 -21.31 -2.63
C THR A 136 -5.93 -21.47 -3.23
N GLY A 137 -4.92 -20.83 -2.64
CA GLY A 137 -3.56 -20.94 -3.16
C GLY A 137 -2.48 -20.26 -2.33
N ILE A 138 -1.33 -20.09 -2.98
CA ILE A 138 -0.22 -19.28 -2.51
C ILE A 138 -0.17 -17.97 -3.28
N PHE A 139 -0.03 -16.87 -2.56
CA PHE A 139 -0.03 -15.51 -3.11
C PHE A 139 1.33 -14.84 -2.89
N PRO A 140 1.99 -14.35 -3.96
CA PRO A 140 3.13 -13.45 -3.81
C PRO A 140 2.73 -12.19 -3.05
N ILE A 141 3.49 -11.80 -2.03
CA ILE A 141 3.19 -10.65 -1.16
C ILE A 141 2.99 -9.34 -1.96
N GLU A 142 3.65 -9.18 -3.10
CA GLU A 142 3.52 -7.98 -3.93
C GLU A 142 2.12 -7.88 -4.57
N ALA A 143 1.47 -8.99 -4.89
CA ALA A 143 0.11 -8.97 -5.43
C ALA A 143 -0.95 -8.73 -4.34
N VAL A 144 -0.63 -9.02 -3.06
CA VAL A 144 -1.61 -8.94 -1.97
C VAL A 144 -1.82 -7.49 -1.51
N LEU A 145 -3.08 -7.06 -1.51
CA LEU A 145 -3.52 -5.73 -1.09
C LEU A 145 -4.12 -5.75 0.32
N TYR A 146 -4.99 -6.72 0.60
CA TYR A 146 -5.60 -6.92 1.92
C TYR A 146 -5.51 -8.38 2.36
N ALA A 147 -5.24 -8.54 3.65
CA ALA A 147 -5.41 -9.79 4.38
C ALA A 147 -6.55 -9.60 5.39
N ILE A 148 -7.66 -10.30 5.19
CA ILE A 148 -8.87 -10.17 6.02
C ILE A 148 -9.05 -11.45 6.83
N GLU A 149 -8.99 -11.33 8.15
CA GLU A 149 -9.34 -12.40 9.07
C GLU A 149 -10.85 -12.34 9.40
N VAL A 150 -11.54 -13.48 9.34
CA VAL A 150 -12.99 -13.56 9.54
C VAL A 150 -13.33 -14.30 10.84
N LYS A 151 -14.11 -13.65 11.71
CA LYS A 151 -14.60 -14.25 12.97
C LYS A 151 -16.13 -14.28 13.05
N THR A 152 -16.68 -15.41 13.46
CA THR A 152 -18.12 -15.49 13.77
C THR A 152 -18.44 -14.74 15.06
N THR A 153 -17.55 -14.79 16.06
CA THR A 153 -17.59 -14.00 17.29
C THR A 153 -16.18 -13.53 17.59
N LEU A 154 -15.94 -12.22 17.65
CA LEU A 154 -14.64 -11.62 17.95
C LEU A 154 -14.38 -11.56 19.44
N THR A 155 -13.31 -12.20 19.90
CA THR A 155 -12.83 -12.13 21.29
C THR A 155 -11.54 -11.33 21.44
N ALA A 156 -11.16 -10.98 22.67
CA ALA A 156 -9.86 -10.37 22.94
C ALA A 156 -8.67 -11.28 22.59
N LYS A 157 -8.85 -12.61 22.69
CA LYS A 157 -7.85 -13.59 22.27
C LYS A 157 -7.69 -13.59 20.75
N ASP A 158 -8.79 -13.55 20.01
CA ASP A 158 -8.76 -13.47 18.54
C ASP A 158 -8.04 -12.22 18.05
N LEU A 159 -8.31 -11.07 18.68
CA LEU A 159 -7.60 -9.82 18.35
C LEU A 159 -6.08 -9.92 18.60
N ALA A 160 -5.67 -10.61 19.68
CA ALA A 160 -4.25 -10.81 19.96
C ALA A 160 -3.58 -11.72 18.93
N VAL A 161 -4.26 -12.79 18.51
CA VAL A 161 -3.76 -13.67 17.45
C VAL A 161 -3.69 -12.93 16.11
N ALA A 162 -4.75 -12.20 15.75
CA ALA A 162 -4.78 -11.40 14.51
C ALA A 162 -3.69 -10.34 14.49
N HIS A 163 -3.39 -9.71 15.64
CA HIS A 163 -2.26 -8.79 15.77
C HIS A 163 -0.93 -9.47 15.44
N ASP A 164 -0.68 -10.65 16.03
CA ASP A 164 0.58 -11.36 15.87
C ASP A 164 0.76 -11.84 14.42
N SER A 165 -0.30 -12.37 13.80
CA SER A 165 -0.30 -12.71 12.37
C SER A 165 -0.05 -11.49 11.47
N ALA A 166 -0.69 -10.36 11.76
CA ALA A 166 -0.52 -9.12 11.01
C ALA A 166 0.89 -8.53 11.16
N ALA A 167 1.46 -8.60 12.37
CA ALA A 167 2.82 -8.14 12.64
C ALA A 167 3.86 -9.02 11.91
N ALA A 168 3.64 -10.34 11.89
CA ALA A 168 4.47 -11.28 11.14
C ALA A 168 4.38 -11.03 9.62
N LEU A 169 3.18 -10.88 9.06
CA LEU A 169 3.03 -10.51 7.65
C LEU A 169 3.65 -9.13 7.36
N GLY A 170 3.58 -8.24 8.35
CA GLY A 170 4.20 -6.92 8.34
C GLY A 170 5.73 -6.96 8.22
N SER A 171 6.42 -8.07 8.45
CA SER A 171 7.87 -8.18 8.27
C SER A 171 8.31 -8.72 6.90
N PHE A 172 7.38 -9.05 6.01
CA PHE A 172 7.71 -9.68 4.72
C PHE A 172 8.49 -8.74 3.78
N GLY A 173 9.45 -9.28 3.04
CA GLY A 173 10.19 -8.53 2.03
C GLY A 173 9.36 -8.32 0.77
N TYR A 174 9.45 -7.15 0.13
CA TYR A 174 8.78 -6.88 -1.14
C TYR A 174 9.82 -6.66 -2.22
N LEU A 175 9.68 -7.36 -3.34
CA LEU A 175 10.45 -7.06 -4.53
C LEU A 175 10.09 -5.66 -5.04
N PRO A 176 11.09 -4.86 -5.45
CA PRO A 176 10.82 -3.61 -6.17
C PRO A 176 10.16 -3.92 -7.53
N GLY A 177 9.24 -3.05 -7.93
CA GLY A 177 8.56 -3.13 -9.22
C GLY A 177 8.98 -2.05 -10.21
N LEU A 178 9.98 -1.24 -9.86
CA LEU A 178 10.65 -0.31 -10.77
C LEU A 178 12.08 -0.76 -11.01
N GLU A 179 12.60 -0.40 -12.17
CA GLU A 179 13.97 -0.66 -12.56
C GLU A 179 14.66 0.62 -12.98
N ASN A 180 15.94 0.71 -12.64
CA ASN A 180 16.80 1.69 -13.26
C ASN A 180 16.98 1.32 -14.74
N SER A 181 17.50 2.27 -15.49
CA SER A 181 17.77 2.13 -16.92
C SER A 181 18.67 0.97 -17.35
N ASP A 182 19.39 0.37 -16.41
CA ASP A 182 20.30 -0.76 -16.61
C ASP A 182 19.68 -2.11 -16.25
N GLY A 183 18.40 -2.09 -15.87
CA GLY A 183 17.68 -3.26 -15.41
C GLY A 183 18.00 -3.65 -13.97
N THR A 184 18.79 -2.84 -13.23
CA THR A 184 18.92 -3.04 -11.79
C THR A 184 17.66 -2.58 -11.07
N PRO A 185 17.30 -3.22 -9.94
CA PRO A 185 16.10 -2.83 -9.22
C PRO A 185 16.19 -1.39 -8.67
N GLN A 186 15.16 -0.58 -8.91
CA GLN A 186 15.07 0.78 -8.37
C GLN A 186 14.36 0.76 -7.01
N HIS A 187 14.98 1.36 -6.00
CA HIS A 187 14.32 1.53 -4.71
C HIS A 187 13.20 2.59 -4.80
N HIS A 188 12.00 2.23 -4.38
CA HIS A 188 10.85 3.12 -4.28
C HIS A 188 10.01 2.78 -3.05
N THR A 189 9.10 3.68 -2.69
CA THR A 189 8.18 3.43 -1.58
C THR A 189 7.15 2.37 -1.98
N ILE A 190 7.00 1.35 -1.15
CA ILE A 190 6.03 0.27 -1.30
C ILE A 190 5.11 0.29 -0.08
N GLN A 191 3.81 0.53 -0.29
CA GLN A 191 2.84 0.51 0.83
C GLN A 191 2.60 -0.92 1.30
N ARG A 192 2.64 -1.27 2.57
CA ARG A 192 2.48 -2.68 2.98
C ARG A 192 1.03 -3.16 2.82
N VAL A 193 0.83 -4.48 2.74
CA VAL A 193 -0.48 -5.13 2.81
C VAL A 193 -1.28 -4.63 4.01
N ARG A 194 -2.58 -4.39 3.84
CA ARG A 194 -3.46 -3.99 4.94
C ARG A 194 -4.09 -5.21 5.60
N ASN A 195 -3.71 -5.46 6.85
CA ASN A 195 -4.30 -6.50 7.68
C ASN A 195 -5.57 -5.97 8.36
N VAL A 196 -6.69 -6.66 8.22
CA VAL A 196 -7.98 -6.23 8.76
C VAL A 196 -8.75 -7.41 9.37
N VAL A 197 -9.63 -7.12 10.32
CA VAL A 197 -10.51 -8.13 10.92
C VAL A 197 -11.96 -7.79 10.58
N PHE A 198 -12.71 -8.78 10.12
CA PHE A 198 -14.15 -8.71 9.94
C PHE A 198 -14.85 -9.71 10.87
N ALA A 199 -15.85 -9.28 11.62
CA ALA A 199 -16.57 -10.16 12.53
C ALA A 199 -18.08 -9.97 12.52
N LEU A 200 -18.83 -11.09 12.58
CA LEU A 200 -20.30 -11.06 12.61
C LEU A 200 -20.87 -10.60 13.95
N THR A 201 -20.19 -10.91 15.05
CA THR A 201 -20.53 -10.47 16.41
C THR A 201 -19.26 -10.27 17.23
N SER A 202 -19.38 -9.67 18.41
CA SER A 202 -18.32 -9.58 19.42
C SER A 202 -18.83 -10.05 20.77
N ASP A 203 -17.96 -10.62 21.60
CA ASP A 203 -18.22 -10.94 23.01
C ASP A 203 -18.15 -9.69 23.91
N LEU A 204 -17.75 -8.54 23.37
CA LEU A 204 -17.65 -7.29 24.12
C LEU A 204 -19.03 -6.75 24.48
N SER A 205 -19.32 -6.70 25.78
CA SER A 205 -20.62 -6.26 26.30
C SER A 205 -20.83 -4.75 26.19
N GLY A 206 -22.08 -4.35 25.94
CA GLY A 206 -22.47 -2.94 25.78
C GLY A 206 -21.83 -2.25 24.56
N LYS A 207 -22.09 -0.95 24.37
CA LYS A 207 -21.55 -0.14 23.27
C LYS A 207 -20.58 0.99 23.72
N ALA A 208 -20.31 1.07 25.03
CA ALA A 208 -19.48 2.11 25.63
C ALA A 208 -17.99 1.93 25.27
N LEU A 209 -17.47 0.72 25.46
CA LEU A 209 -16.10 0.37 25.06
C LEU A 209 -16.07 -0.05 23.59
N LYS A 210 -15.15 0.52 22.82
CA LYS A 210 -14.96 0.24 21.40
C LYS A 210 -13.97 -0.90 21.17
N GLU A 211 -14.10 -1.59 20.05
CA GLU A 211 -13.19 -2.67 19.66
C GLU A 211 -11.79 -2.15 19.39
N CYS A 212 -11.64 -0.98 18.78
CA CYS A 212 -10.35 -0.32 18.65
C CYS A 212 -9.70 0.00 20.00
N GLN A 213 -10.48 0.38 21.02
CA GLN A 213 -9.98 0.60 22.39
C GLN A 213 -9.62 -0.72 23.08
N ARG A 214 -10.36 -1.81 22.81
CA ARG A 214 -9.99 -3.15 23.27
C ARG A 214 -8.68 -3.62 22.63
N TYR A 215 -8.52 -3.38 21.32
CA TYR A 215 -7.32 -3.69 20.57
C TYR A 215 -6.12 -2.85 20.99
N GLU A 216 -6.33 -1.57 21.32
CA GLU A 216 -5.30 -0.68 21.86
C GLU A 216 -4.59 -1.25 23.08
N LYS A 217 -5.35 -1.84 24.01
CA LYS A 217 -4.77 -2.49 25.19
C LYS A 217 -3.82 -3.64 24.83
N ILE A 218 -4.07 -4.33 23.71
CA ILE A 218 -3.30 -5.49 23.27
C ILE A 218 -1.93 -5.04 22.76
N TYR A 219 -1.89 -4.15 21.76
CA TYR A 219 -0.61 -3.72 21.17
C TYR A 219 0.19 -2.84 22.13
N LYS A 220 -0.45 -2.01 22.96
CA LYS A 220 0.25 -1.26 24.03
C LYS A 220 0.90 -2.19 25.05
N ARG A 221 0.21 -3.24 25.49
CA ARG A 221 0.78 -4.24 26.42
C ARG A 221 1.98 -4.96 25.79
N LYS A 222 1.94 -5.21 24.47
CA LYS A 222 3.05 -5.79 23.71
C LYS A 222 4.18 -4.78 23.38
N LYS A 223 4.01 -3.50 23.72
CA LYS A 223 4.91 -2.39 23.34
C LYS A 223 5.14 -2.30 21.82
N GLN A 224 4.07 -2.53 21.06
CA GLN A 224 4.07 -2.53 19.60
C GLN A 224 3.10 -1.47 19.07
N SER A 225 3.32 -1.07 17.83
CA SER A 225 2.38 -0.26 17.05
C SER A 225 1.22 -1.13 16.53
N PRO A 226 0.05 -0.56 16.19
CA PRO A 226 -1.06 -1.34 15.64
C PRO A 226 -0.67 -2.01 14.31
N ALA A 227 -0.68 -3.34 14.27
CA ALA A 227 -0.42 -4.10 13.04
C ALA A 227 -1.67 -4.26 12.15
N LEU A 228 -2.85 -4.32 12.76
CA LEU A 228 -4.15 -4.25 12.08
C LEU A 228 -4.46 -2.82 11.67
N ALA A 229 -4.84 -2.63 10.41
CA ALA A 229 -5.25 -1.36 9.83
C ALA A 229 -6.73 -1.04 10.10
N ALA A 230 -7.58 -2.05 10.27
CA ALA A 230 -9.01 -1.87 10.53
C ALA A 230 -9.69 -3.07 11.20
N LEU A 231 -10.81 -2.79 11.86
CA LEU A 231 -11.72 -3.75 12.49
C LEU A 231 -13.15 -3.41 12.07
N CYS A 232 -13.91 -4.37 11.55
CA CYS A 232 -15.33 -4.23 11.26
C CYS A 232 -16.12 -5.29 12.02
N VAL A 233 -17.00 -4.86 12.93
CA VAL A 233 -17.89 -5.74 13.69
C VAL A 233 -19.34 -5.39 13.40
N VAL A 234 -20.03 -6.32 12.75
CA VAL A 234 -21.39 -6.13 12.24
C VAL A 234 -22.38 -5.80 13.36
N GLY A 235 -23.15 -4.73 13.17
CA GLY A 235 -24.11 -4.19 14.13
C GLY A 235 -23.47 -3.43 15.31
N ARG A 236 -22.12 -3.32 15.34
CA ARG A 236 -21.38 -2.65 16.40
C ARG A 236 -20.67 -1.41 15.90
N GLU A 237 -19.70 -1.56 14.99
CA GLU A 237 -18.88 -0.47 14.44
C GLU A 237 -17.88 -0.95 13.38
N TYR A 238 -17.43 -0.01 12.55
CA TYR A 238 -16.24 -0.11 11.73
C TYR A 238 -15.23 0.91 12.24
N SER A 239 -14.01 0.47 12.52
CA SER A 239 -12.93 1.32 12.99
C SER A 239 -11.65 1.09 12.21
N TRP A 240 -10.89 2.14 11.96
CA TRP A 240 -9.64 2.06 11.21
C TRP A 240 -8.62 3.05 11.75
N ASP A 241 -7.35 2.69 11.61
CA ASP A 241 -6.24 3.56 11.98
C ASP A 241 -5.92 4.53 10.82
N GLN A 242 -5.88 5.82 11.12
CA GLN A 242 -5.42 6.87 10.20
C GLN A 242 -3.94 7.27 10.44
N GLY A 243 -3.23 6.55 11.30
CA GLY A 243 -1.83 6.77 11.64
C GLY A 243 -1.62 7.60 12.92
N GLU A 244 -2.54 8.52 13.22
CA GLU A 244 -2.55 9.26 14.50
C GLU A 244 -3.61 8.74 15.47
N HIS A 245 -4.80 8.41 14.94
CA HIS A 245 -5.96 8.04 15.73
C HIS A 245 -6.75 6.94 15.03
N TRP A 246 -7.39 6.09 15.85
CA TRP A 246 -8.47 5.23 15.41
C TRP A 246 -9.72 6.06 15.18
N ILE A 247 -10.25 6.04 13.97
CA ILE A 247 -11.57 6.59 13.65
C ILE A 247 -12.60 5.50 13.82
N VAL A 248 -13.78 5.85 14.33
CA VAL A 248 -14.87 4.90 14.60
C VAL A 248 -16.14 5.37 13.90
N TYR A 249 -16.64 4.51 13.03
CA TYR A 249 -17.96 4.59 12.44
C TYR A 249 -18.92 3.68 13.23
N PRO A 250 -19.97 4.22 13.88
CA PRO A 250 -20.85 3.42 14.72
C PRO A 250 -21.73 2.48 13.90
N GLY A 251 -22.08 1.34 14.49
CA GLY A 251 -22.99 0.40 13.85
C GLY A 251 -24.42 0.93 13.74
N THR A 252 -25.06 0.70 12.60
CA THR A 252 -26.43 1.11 12.30
C THR A 252 -27.37 -0.09 12.20
N GLU A 253 -28.67 0.15 12.14
CA GLU A 253 -29.67 -0.92 11.96
C GLU A 253 -29.50 -1.65 10.62
N ASN A 254 -29.12 -0.91 9.59
CA ASN A 254 -28.93 -1.41 8.22
C ASN A 254 -27.47 -1.76 7.89
N PHE A 255 -26.62 -1.92 8.90
CA PHE A 255 -25.22 -2.30 8.76
C PHE A 255 -24.39 -1.35 7.87
N ASP A 256 -24.65 -0.04 7.93
CA ASP A 256 -23.91 0.95 7.14
C ASP A 256 -22.42 1.00 7.53
N GLU A 257 -22.04 0.53 8.73
CA GLU A 257 -20.65 0.33 9.10
C GLU A 257 -19.94 -0.70 8.20
N VAL A 258 -20.66 -1.71 7.71
CA VAL A 258 -20.13 -2.71 6.76
C VAL A 258 -19.96 -2.08 5.39
N LEU A 259 -20.91 -1.25 4.95
CA LEU A 259 -20.75 -0.45 3.72
C LEU A 259 -19.56 0.50 3.84
N SER A 260 -19.39 1.13 5.00
CA SER A 260 -18.27 2.03 5.29
C SER A 260 -16.93 1.28 5.28
N PHE A 261 -16.88 0.06 5.81
CA PHE A 261 -15.71 -0.82 5.71
C PHE A 261 -15.36 -1.12 4.25
N ILE A 262 -16.33 -1.51 3.43
CA ILE A 262 -16.12 -1.78 2.00
C ILE A 262 -15.71 -0.50 1.26
N GLY A 263 -16.28 0.65 1.63
CA GLY A 263 -15.84 1.97 1.18
C GLY A 263 -14.37 2.21 1.52
N GLY A 264 -13.93 1.89 2.73
CA GLY A 264 -12.53 1.98 3.15
C GLY A 264 -11.60 1.12 2.29
N VAL A 265 -11.99 -0.14 2.03
CA VAL A 265 -11.24 -1.04 1.14
C VAL A 265 -11.16 -0.49 -0.28
N THR A 266 -12.31 -0.15 -0.87
CA THR A 266 -12.42 0.34 -2.26
C THR A 266 -11.71 1.68 -2.48
N ASN A 267 -11.66 2.54 -1.45
CA ASN A 267 -10.99 3.84 -1.52
C ASN A 267 -9.46 3.74 -1.42
N SER A 268 -8.89 2.65 -0.88
CA SER A 268 -7.45 2.60 -0.61
C SER A 268 -6.70 1.45 -1.29
N TYR A 269 -7.37 0.43 -1.83
CA TYR A 269 -6.68 -0.68 -2.52
C TYR A 269 -5.84 -0.20 -3.72
N LYS A 270 -6.32 0.80 -4.48
CA LYS A 270 -5.62 1.30 -5.67
C LYS A 270 -4.29 1.96 -5.33
N ASP A 271 -4.22 2.66 -4.20
CA ASP A 271 -2.97 3.32 -3.79
C ASP A 271 -1.93 2.29 -3.33
N ILE A 272 -2.37 1.21 -2.69
CA ILE A 272 -1.51 0.07 -2.37
C ILE A 272 -0.99 -0.57 -3.67
N ALA A 273 -1.89 -0.90 -4.60
CA ALA A 273 -1.55 -1.53 -5.87
C ALA A 273 -0.59 -0.67 -6.71
N ARG A 274 -0.87 0.63 -6.85
CA ARG A 274 0.00 1.58 -7.58
C ARG A 274 1.42 1.63 -7.02
N SER A 275 1.58 1.50 -5.71
CA SER A 275 2.92 1.48 -5.08
C SER A 275 3.74 0.23 -5.41
N ARG A 276 3.14 -0.82 -5.99
CA ARG A 276 3.83 -2.06 -6.36
C ARG A 276 4.52 -1.98 -7.71
N HIS A 277 3.99 -1.21 -8.65
CA HIS A 277 4.44 -1.21 -10.05
C HIS A 277 4.46 -2.64 -10.64
N TYR A 278 5.57 -3.07 -11.24
CA TYR A 278 5.68 -4.31 -12.01
C TYR A 278 6.81 -5.21 -11.47
N PRO A 279 6.66 -5.80 -10.27
CA PRO A 279 7.62 -6.77 -9.77
C PRO A 279 7.70 -7.96 -10.72
N LYS A 280 8.92 -8.49 -10.94
CA LYS A 280 9.14 -9.56 -11.92
C LYS A 280 8.80 -10.93 -11.35
N LEU A 281 7.83 -11.61 -11.98
CA LEU A 281 7.48 -13.01 -11.68
C LEU A 281 8.68 -13.96 -11.76
N GLY A 282 9.64 -13.68 -12.65
CA GLY A 282 10.85 -14.48 -12.80
C GLY A 282 11.63 -14.68 -11.50
N ASN A 283 11.55 -13.75 -10.54
CA ASN A 283 12.18 -13.90 -9.23
C ASN A 283 11.62 -15.07 -8.41
N TYR A 284 10.34 -15.44 -8.62
CA TYR A 284 9.69 -16.57 -7.97
C TYR A 284 9.86 -17.89 -8.72
N LEU A 285 10.15 -17.84 -10.02
CA LEU A 285 10.19 -19.03 -10.90
C LEU A 285 11.62 -19.54 -11.16
N ILE A 286 12.56 -18.61 -11.34
CA ILE A 286 13.91 -18.94 -11.78
C ILE A 286 14.75 -19.21 -10.53
N PRO A 287 15.30 -20.43 -10.36
CA PRO A 287 16.21 -20.70 -9.26
C PRO A 287 17.44 -19.82 -9.39
N SER A 288 17.96 -19.33 -8.27
CA SER A 288 19.21 -18.58 -8.20
C SER A 288 20.40 -19.51 -8.48
N SER A 289 20.61 -19.90 -9.73
CA SER A 289 21.83 -20.60 -10.14
C SER A 289 22.97 -19.59 -10.32
N SER A 290 24.10 -19.85 -9.66
CA SER A 290 25.33 -19.07 -9.76
C SER A 290 26.08 -19.27 -11.09
N SER A 291 25.60 -20.12 -12.00
CA SER A 291 26.29 -20.51 -13.23
C SER A 291 25.60 -19.96 -14.48
N LEU A 292 25.36 -18.65 -14.53
CA LEU A 292 25.06 -17.99 -15.80
C LEU A 292 26.39 -17.69 -16.49
N SER A 293 26.69 -18.37 -17.59
CA SER A 293 27.81 -18.02 -18.46
C SER A 293 27.34 -17.09 -19.58
N LEU A 294 28.22 -16.16 -19.97
CA LEU A 294 27.96 -15.33 -21.14
C LEU A 294 27.99 -16.20 -22.41
N GLY A 295 26.91 -16.12 -23.19
CA GLY A 295 26.88 -16.67 -24.55
C GLY A 295 27.65 -15.78 -25.55
N PRO A 296 27.64 -16.13 -26.84
CA PRO A 296 28.28 -15.32 -27.88
C PRO A 296 27.80 -13.87 -27.85
N ARG A 297 28.73 -12.93 -27.97
CA ARG A 297 28.41 -11.50 -28.09
C ARG A 297 27.64 -11.28 -29.38
N THR A 298 26.39 -10.83 -29.28
CA THR A 298 25.54 -10.58 -30.45
C THR A 298 25.87 -9.26 -31.16
N SER A 299 26.44 -8.28 -30.46
CA SER A 299 26.88 -7.00 -31.03
C SER A 299 27.75 -6.19 -30.04
N PRO A 300 28.68 -5.34 -30.50
CA PRO A 300 29.32 -4.34 -29.63
C PRO A 300 28.30 -3.31 -29.13
N LEU A 301 28.00 -3.36 -27.83
CA LEU A 301 27.20 -2.37 -27.14
C LEU A 301 28.08 -1.17 -26.80
N ASN A 302 28.26 -0.22 -27.71
CA ASN A 302 29.08 0.95 -27.44
C ASN A 302 28.33 1.96 -26.56
N ARG A 303 29.07 2.60 -25.66
CA ARG A 303 28.58 3.59 -24.70
C ARG A 303 29.41 4.87 -24.80
N VAL A 304 28.87 5.94 -24.25
CA VAL A 304 29.58 7.20 -24.04
C VAL A 304 29.81 7.39 -22.56
N VAL A 305 31.05 7.69 -22.18
CA VAL A 305 31.41 8.12 -20.84
C VAL A 305 31.09 9.61 -20.72
N VAL A 306 30.33 9.98 -19.69
CA VAL A 306 30.04 11.36 -19.33
C VAL A 306 30.50 11.65 -17.92
N THR A 307 30.96 12.87 -17.70
CA THR A 307 31.51 13.33 -16.43
C THR A 307 30.71 14.52 -15.95
N CYS A 308 30.34 14.51 -14.66
CA CYS A 308 29.71 15.66 -14.03
C CYS A 308 30.69 16.82 -13.98
N THR A 309 30.31 17.97 -14.55
CA THR A 309 31.14 19.19 -14.55
C THR A 309 31.34 19.77 -13.15
N THR A 310 30.47 19.43 -12.18
CA THR A 310 30.52 19.95 -10.81
C THR A 310 31.28 19.04 -9.83
N CYS A 311 31.01 17.73 -9.86
CA CYS A 311 31.55 16.80 -8.85
C CYS A 311 32.50 15.74 -9.41
N GLY A 312 32.77 15.75 -10.71
CA GLY A 312 33.69 14.81 -11.38
C GLY A 312 33.17 13.36 -11.45
N ARG A 313 31.96 13.08 -10.99
CA ARG A 313 31.36 11.74 -11.07
C ARG A 313 31.16 11.35 -12.52
N THR A 314 31.65 10.17 -12.90
CA THR A 314 31.45 9.60 -14.23
C THR A 314 30.20 8.73 -14.27
N ALA A 315 29.62 8.60 -15.46
CA ALA A 315 28.57 7.65 -15.79
C ALA A 315 28.76 7.16 -17.23
N ARG A 316 28.27 5.97 -17.53
CA ARG A 316 28.24 5.43 -18.90
C ARG A 316 26.80 5.32 -19.34
N PHE A 317 26.51 5.70 -20.58
CA PHE A 317 25.16 5.52 -21.13
C PHE A 317 25.19 5.19 -22.62
N ARG A 318 24.06 4.66 -23.10
CA ARG A 318 23.87 4.30 -24.50
C ARG A 318 22.97 5.35 -25.17
N PRO A 319 23.54 6.33 -25.89
CA PRO A 319 22.73 7.25 -26.68
C PRO A 319 22.01 6.47 -27.78
N LYS A 320 20.70 6.71 -27.91
CA LYS A 320 19.90 6.22 -29.04
C LYS A 320 19.38 7.42 -29.81
N LEU A 321 19.56 7.41 -31.12
CA LEU A 321 19.02 8.43 -32.02
C LEU A 321 17.93 7.82 -32.89
N THR A 322 16.97 8.66 -33.30
CA THR A 322 15.89 8.26 -34.21
C THR A 322 16.30 8.29 -35.69
N SER A 323 17.51 8.78 -36.00
CA SER A 323 18.02 8.94 -37.36
C SER A 323 18.84 7.74 -37.84
N ASP A 324 18.73 7.41 -39.14
CA ASP A 324 19.43 6.29 -39.77
C ASP A 324 20.97 6.42 -39.74
N SER A 325 21.53 7.62 -39.79
CA SER A 325 22.96 7.83 -39.55
C SER A 325 23.26 9.27 -39.16
N LEU A 326 24.09 9.47 -38.13
CA LEU A 326 24.54 10.80 -37.69
C LEU A 326 25.98 10.75 -37.22
N THR A 327 26.76 11.78 -37.51
CA THR A 327 28.07 12.00 -36.87
C THR A 327 28.03 13.29 -36.07
N VAL A 328 28.25 13.19 -34.76
CA VAL A 328 28.36 14.34 -33.85
C VAL A 328 29.83 14.64 -33.63
N LYS A 329 30.27 15.85 -33.97
CA LYS A 329 31.60 16.36 -33.65
C LYS A 329 31.49 17.34 -32.48
N GLY A 330 32.18 17.07 -31.39
CA GLY A 330 32.07 17.83 -30.13
C GLY A 330 31.81 16.89 -28.97
N PHE A 331 31.03 17.33 -27.99
CA PHE A 331 30.65 16.52 -26.83
C PHE A 331 29.18 16.11 -26.91
N ILE A 332 28.81 15.11 -26.13
CA ILE A 332 27.44 14.69 -25.89
C ILE A 332 27.10 15.07 -24.45
N SER A 333 26.01 15.80 -24.26
CA SER A 333 25.45 16.06 -22.93
C SER A 333 24.24 15.17 -22.68
N THR A 334 23.94 14.96 -21.40
CA THR A 334 22.73 14.24 -21.00
C THR A 334 21.67 15.18 -20.45
N ASP A 335 20.41 14.85 -20.65
CA ASP A 335 19.25 15.67 -20.27
C ASP A 335 18.81 15.49 -18.80
N THR A 336 19.23 14.41 -18.14
CA THR A 336 19.14 14.29 -16.67
C THR A 336 20.46 14.73 -16.04
N PRO A 337 20.39 15.55 -14.98
CA PRO A 337 21.56 16.00 -14.27
C PRO A 337 22.20 14.89 -13.42
N CYS A 338 23.40 15.14 -12.91
CA CYS A 338 24.12 14.27 -12.01
C CYS A 338 23.28 13.90 -10.78
N SER A 339 23.04 12.60 -10.58
CA SER A 339 22.24 12.08 -9.46
C SER A 339 22.80 12.40 -8.07
N ARG A 340 24.06 12.87 -7.98
CA ARG A 340 24.69 13.27 -6.70
C ARG A 340 24.50 14.75 -6.37
N CYS A 341 24.61 15.64 -7.36
CA CYS A 341 24.76 17.08 -7.11
C CYS A 341 23.91 17.97 -8.02
N GLY A 342 23.17 17.40 -8.98
CA GLY A 342 22.37 18.18 -9.93
C GLY A 342 23.17 18.85 -11.06
N GLY A 343 24.50 18.70 -11.10
CA GLY A 343 25.35 19.28 -12.15
C GLY A 343 25.19 18.60 -13.51
N GLU A 344 25.56 19.29 -14.59
CA GLU A 344 25.48 18.77 -15.96
C GLU A 344 26.48 17.62 -16.19
N MET A 345 26.07 16.63 -16.99
CA MET A 345 26.92 15.49 -17.37
C MET A 345 27.29 15.62 -18.86
N ILE A 346 28.58 15.73 -19.15
CA ILE A 346 29.08 15.91 -20.53
C ILE A 346 30.17 14.89 -20.85
N SER A 347 30.25 14.47 -22.10
CA SER A 347 31.35 13.62 -22.57
C SER A 347 32.59 14.46 -22.87
N GLU A 348 33.71 13.78 -23.10
CA GLU A 348 34.84 14.42 -23.74
C GLU A 348 34.48 14.90 -25.15
N SER A 349 35.24 15.87 -25.67
CA SER A 349 35.08 16.28 -27.06
C SER A 349 35.68 15.22 -27.98
N GLY A 350 34.90 14.77 -28.96
CA GLY A 350 35.29 13.73 -29.89
C GLY A 350 34.36 13.64 -31.11
N GLU A 351 34.50 12.55 -31.85
CA GLU A 351 33.64 12.22 -32.98
C GLU A 351 32.80 10.99 -32.64
N TYR A 352 31.48 11.16 -32.58
CA TYR A 352 30.53 10.11 -32.24
C TYR A 352 29.68 9.75 -33.45
N LYS A 353 29.83 8.52 -33.95
CA LYS A 353 29.19 8.01 -35.16
C LYS A 353 28.04 7.09 -34.79
N PHE A 354 26.89 7.37 -35.36
CA PHE A 354 25.66 6.61 -35.20
C PHE A 354 25.24 6.00 -36.52
N ILE A 355 24.92 4.71 -36.51
CA ILE A 355 24.32 3.97 -37.64
C ILE A 355 23.06 3.27 -37.12
N SER A 356 21.94 3.43 -37.82
CA SER A 356 20.61 2.98 -37.43
C SER A 356 20.25 3.39 -35.99
N GLY A 357 20.62 4.60 -35.61
CA GLY A 357 20.39 5.14 -34.27
C GLY A 357 21.35 4.65 -33.17
N GLU A 358 22.30 3.77 -33.48
CA GLU A 358 23.22 3.14 -32.52
C GLU A 358 24.65 3.66 -32.67
N LEU A 359 25.32 3.95 -31.55
CA LEU A 359 26.71 4.39 -31.54
C LEU A 359 27.64 3.24 -31.95
N ILE A 360 28.52 3.47 -32.94
CA ILE A 360 29.41 2.43 -33.47
C ILE A 360 30.88 2.57 -33.03
N ASN A 361 31.27 3.73 -32.52
CA ASN A 361 32.67 4.06 -32.18
C ASN A 361 32.82 4.63 -30.76
N GLY A 362 31.98 4.15 -29.83
CA GLY A 362 32.07 4.47 -28.41
C GLY A 362 32.91 3.48 -27.61
N ASP A 363 32.91 3.67 -26.30
CA ASP A 363 33.54 2.75 -25.34
C ASP A 363 32.76 1.42 -25.33
N PRO A 364 33.36 0.28 -25.71
CA PRO A 364 32.64 -0.99 -25.75
C PRO A 364 32.22 -1.41 -24.34
N PHE A 365 30.93 -1.65 -24.15
CA PHE A 365 30.47 -2.28 -22.92
C PHE A 365 30.88 -3.75 -22.90
N GLU A 366 31.62 -4.11 -21.87
CA GLU A 366 31.90 -5.49 -21.49
C GLU A 366 31.04 -5.84 -20.28
N LEU A 367 30.08 -6.76 -20.48
CA LEU A 367 29.52 -7.50 -19.36
C LEU A 367 30.64 -8.39 -18.84
N LYS A 368 31.07 -8.16 -17.59
CA LYS A 368 31.92 -9.10 -16.88
C LYS A 368 31.03 -10.16 -16.22
N ASP A 369 31.54 -11.38 -16.09
CA ASP A 369 30.89 -12.40 -15.26
C ASP A 369 30.65 -11.81 -13.86
N ARG A 370 29.47 -12.09 -13.29
CA ARG A 370 28.83 -11.34 -12.19
C ARG A 370 29.58 -11.28 -10.84
N ASP A 371 30.83 -11.69 -10.77
CA ASP A 371 31.69 -11.59 -9.57
C ASP A 371 32.37 -10.24 -9.38
N THR A 372 32.12 -9.25 -10.27
CA THR A 372 32.55 -7.87 -10.04
C THR A 372 31.33 -6.95 -10.05
N ALA A 373 31.07 -6.30 -8.90
CA ALA A 373 29.91 -5.45 -8.67
C ALA A 373 29.70 -4.44 -9.83
N PRO A 374 28.48 -4.31 -10.38
CA PRO A 374 28.22 -3.32 -11.40
C PRO A 374 28.24 -1.92 -10.78
N GLU A 375 29.00 -1.00 -11.38
CA GLU A 375 28.75 0.43 -11.19
C GLU A 375 27.34 0.74 -11.75
N PRO A 376 26.46 1.42 -11.00
CA PRO A 376 25.10 1.68 -11.45
C PRO A 376 25.09 2.60 -12.67
N ASP A 377 24.41 2.15 -13.72
CA ASP A 377 24.25 2.85 -15.00
C ASP A 377 23.15 3.91 -14.86
N LEU A 378 23.44 5.14 -15.28
CA LEU A 378 22.43 6.18 -15.48
C LEU A 378 22.06 6.20 -16.97
N ARG A 379 20.82 5.91 -17.36
CA ARG A 379 20.26 6.32 -18.64
C ARG A 379 19.04 7.18 -18.46
N ILE A 380 18.84 7.96 -19.50
CA ILE A 380 17.92 9.06 -19.57
C ILE A 380 17.14 8.96 -20.88
N SER A 381 15.86 9.32 -20.82
CA SER A 381 14.92 9.36 -21.94
C SER A 381 15.22 10.51 -22.90
N THR A 382 15.41 10.21 -24.18
CA THR A 382 15.63 11.18 -25.25
C THR A 382 14.52 12.22 -25.39
N LEU A 383 14.85 13.50 -25.20
CA LEU A 383 14.24 14.61 -25.95
C LEU A 383 15.36 15.38 -26.67
N ALA A 384 15.45 15.19 -27.99
CA ALA A 384 16.43 15.84 -28.83
C ALA A 384 16.07 17.32 -29.02
N GLY A 385 16.89 18.22 -28.48
CA GLY A 385 16.98 19.60 -28.94
C GLY A 385 18.21 19.73 -29.84
N VAL A 386 18.01 19.93 -31.14
CA VAL A 386 19.10 20.29 -32.07
C VAL A 386 19.30 21.81 -32.01
N PRO A 387 20.46 22.34 -31.58
CA PRO A 387 20.73 23.76 -31.70
C PRO A 387 21.25 24.09 -33.11
N GLY A 388 20.58 25.02 -33.79
CA GLY A 388 21.21 25.94 -34.74
C GLY A 388 21.29 25.52 -36.22
N ARG A 389 20.22 25.81 -36.98
CA ARG A 389 20.38 26.26 -38.38
C ARG A 389 21.00 27.66 -38.34
N GLN A 390 22.27 27.80 -38.73
CA GLN A 390 22.78 29.11 -39.16
C GLN A 390 22.32 29.36 -40.59
N GLY A 391 21.65 30.50 -40.75
CA GLY A 391 21.09 30.96 -42.00
C GLY A 391 22.17 31.26 -43.04
N THR A 392 21.77 31.03 -44.29
CA THR A 392 22.40 31.55 -45.50
C THR A 392 22.46 33.07 -45.47
N SER A 393 23.66 33.64 -45.61
CA SER A 393 23.85 34.98 -46.16
C SER A 393 25.19 35.05 -46.92
N LYS A 394 25.16 34.67 -48.20
CA LYS A 394 25.53 35.48 -49.38
C LYS A 394 25.40 34.62 -50.63
#